data_AF-A0A7C1QIW2-F1
#
_entry.id   AF-A0A7C1QIW2-F1
#
_cell.length_a   1.000
_cell.length_b   1.000
_cell.length_c   1.000
_cell.angle_alpha   90.00
_cell.angle_beta   90.00
_cell.angle_gamma   90.00
#
_symmetry.space_group_name_H-M   'P 1'
#
loop_
_entity.id
_entity.type
_entity.pdbx_description
1 polymer ?
#
loop_
_entity_poly.entity_id
_entity_poly.type
_entity_poly.pdbx_seq_one_letter_code
_entity_poly.pdbx_strand_id
1 'polypeptide(L)' 'MNNARQYRNFNVRKLLLGSNKLMTLPESIGNLSSLQTLSLSDNKLTTLPESIKILERRGVHIYK' A
#
# COMPACT_ATOMS: atom_id res chain seq x y z
N MET A 1 -6.62 16.38 26.25
CA MET A 1 -7.52 15.68 25.30
C MET A 1 -6.70 15.21 24.11
N ASN A 2 -6.17 13.99 24.14
CA ASN A 2 -5.71 13.27 22.95
C ASN A 2 -5.64 11.79 23.35
N ASN A 3 -6.82 11.17 23.39
CA ASN A 3 -6.95 9.72 23.50
C ASN A 3 -6.36 9.13 22.22
N ALA A 4 -5.08 8.77 22.25
CA ALA A 4 -4.47 7.93 21.22
C ALA A 4 -5.22 6.59 21.25
N ARG A 5 -6.18 6.48 20.32
CA ARG A 5 -7.05 5.32 20.17
C ARG A 5 -6.21 4.06 20.14
N GLN A 6 -6.52 3.15 21.05
CA GLN A 6 -6.00 1.79 21.05
C GLN A 6 -6.42 1.12 19.73
N TYR A 7 -5.52 1.05 18.75
CA TYR A 7 -5.78 0.30 17.54
C TYR A 7 -5.57 -1.18 17.85
N ARG A 8 -6.70 -1.82 18.18
CA ARG A 8 -6.89 -3.26 18.25
C ARG A 8 -6.15 -3.93 17.08
N ASN A 9 -5.21 -4.82 17.39
CA ASN A 9 -4.53 -5.68 16.42
C ASN A 9 -5.54 -6.56 15.67
N PHE A 10 -6.14 -6.03 14.61
CA PHE A 10 -6.70 -6.86 13.55
C PHE A 10 -5.57 -7.12 12.55
N ASN A 11 -5.40 -8.37 12.16
CA ASN A 11 -4.40 -8.88 11.20
C ASN A 11 -4.52 -8.30 9.77
N VAL A 12 -4.76 -7.00 9.62
CA VAL A 12 -4.85 -6.31 8.34
C VAL A 12 -3.47 -5.78 8.02
N ARG A 13 -2.73 -6.46 7.15
CA ARG A 13 -1.43 -5.94 6.68
C ARG A 13 -1.69 -4.81 5.69
N LYS A 14 -1.63 -3.57 6.17
CA LYS A 14 -1.69 -2.34 5.38
C LYS A 14 -0.29 -1.80 5.17
N LEU A 15 0.04 -1.41 3.95
CA LEU A 15 1.25 -0.67 3.62
C LEU A 15 0.84 0.74 3.20
N LEU A 16 1.14 1.72 4.05
CA LEU A 16 0.76 3.12 3.85
C LEU A 16 2.00 3.91 3.44
N LEU A 17 2.13 4.20 2.15
CA LEU A 17 3.21 4.99 1.55
C LEU A 17 2.73 6.34 1.03
N GLY A 18 1.51 6.75 1.40
CA GLY A 18 0.94 8.01 0.94
C GLY A 18 1.70 9.24 1.45
N SER A 19 1.53 10.37 0.75
CA SER A 19 2.18 11.66 1.06
C SER A 19 3.70 11.57 1.11
N ASN A 20 4.27 10.88 0.12
CA ASN A 20 5.71 10.75 -0.07
C ASN A 20 6.13 11.34 -1.42
N LYS A 21 7.41 11.22 -1.75
CA LYS A 21 7.98 11.66 -3.03
C LYS A 21 8.42 10.48 -3.89
N LEU A 22 7.77 9.31 -3.73
CA LEU A 22 8.12 8.12 -4.49
C LEU A 22 7.86 8.38 -5.98
N MET A 23 8.88 8.14 -6.80
CA MET A 23 8.80 8.27 -8.26
C MET A 23 8.61 6.91 -8.93
N THR A 24 9.06 5.84 -8.28
CA THR A 24 8.94 4.46 -8.75
C THR A 24 8.63 3.54 -7.58
N LEU A 25 8.16 2.33 -7.89
CA LEU A 25 8.06 1.22 -6.95
C LEU A 25 8.84 0.03 -7.50
N PRO A 26 9.49 -0.76 -6.64
CA PRO A 26 10.18 -1.98 -7.08
C PRO A 26 9.17 -3.06 -7.47
N GLU A 27 9.55 -3.92 -8.43
CA GLU A 27 8.74 -5.09 -8.82
C GLU A 27 8.48 -6.07 -7.65
N SER A 28 9.33 -6.04 -6.63
CA SER A 28 9.17 -6.86 -5.42
C SER A 28 7.92 -6.50 -4.59
N ILE A 29 7.25 -5.37 -4.86
CA ILE A 29 5.99 -5.00 -4.20
C ILE A 29 4.91 -6.07 -4.38
N GLY A 30 4.92 -6.80 -5.51
CA GLY A 30 4.01 -7.92 -5.77
C GLY A 30 4.17 -9.11 -4.83
N ASN A 31 5.35 -9.27 -4.21
CA ASN A 31 5.68 -10.40 -3.35
C ASN A 31 5.06 -10.29 -1.94
N LEU A 32 4.38 -9.18 -1.64
CA LEU A 32 3.71 -8.98 -0.37
C LEU A 32 2.44 -9.85 -0.29
N SER A 33 2.62 -11.14 -0.02
CA SER A 33 1.61 -12.22 -0.06
C SER A 33 0.46 -12.04 0.93
N SER A 34 0.69 -11.32 2.02
CA SER A 34 -0.33 -11.06 3.06
C SER A 34 -0.90 -9.64 3.01
N LEU A 35 -0.49 -8.81 2.04
CA LEU A 35 -0.97 -7.43 1.92
C LEU A 35 -2.46 -7.40 1.57
N GLN A 36 -3.21 -6.52 2.22
CA GLN A 36 -4.64 -6.30 1.96
C GLN A 36 -4.95 -4.86 1.52
N THR A 37 -4.09 -3.92 1.89
CA THR A 37 -4.23 -2.52 1.52
C THR A 37 -2.87 -1.91 1.21
N LEU A 38 -2.79 -1.19 0.09
CA LEU A 38 -1.63 -0.40 -0.32
C LEU A 38 -2.09 1.04 -0.58
N SER A 39 -1.55 2.02 0.15
CA SER A 39 -1.81 3.43 -0.10
C SER A 39 -0.58 4.08 -0.71
N LEU A 40 -0.73 4.63 -1.91
CA LEU A 40 0.28 5.34 -2.70
C LEU A 40 -0.14 6.79 -3.01
N SER A 41 -1.34 7.20 -2.59
CA SER A 41 -1.86 8.55 -2.82
C SER A 41 -0.90 9.64 -2.39
N ASP A 42 -0.89 10.74 -3.13
CA ASP A 42 0.02 11.87 -2.88
C ASP A 42 1.51 11.43 -2.97
N ASN A 43 1.84 10.74 -4.08
CA ASN A 43 3.22 10.49 -4.51
C ASN A 43 3.47 11.07 -5.91
N LYS A 44 4.69 10.91 -6.42
CA LYS A 44 5.11 11.34 -7.76
C LYS A 44 5.27 10.15 -8.72
N LEU A 45 4.52 9.07 -8.49
CA LEU A 45 4.57 7.86 -9.29
C LEU A 45 4.03 8.17 -10.69
N THR A 46 4.90 8.12 -11.70
CA THR A 46 4.51 8.28 -13.11
C THR A 46 4.14 6.95 -13.74
N THR A 47 4.71 5.86 -13.23
CA THR A 47 4.43 4.48 -13.63
C THR A 47 4.31 3.59 -12.39
N LEU A 48 3.60 2.48 -12.57
CA LEU A 48 3.49 1.42 -11.58
C LEU A 48 4.09 0.14 -12.17
N PRO A 49 4.84 -0.65 -11.37
CA PRO A 49 5.40 -1.92 -11.84
C PRO A 49 4.28 -2.91 -12.19
N GLU A 50 4.58 -3.87 -13.06
CA GLU A 50 3.59 -4.84 -13.57
C GLU A 50 3.04 -5.70 -12.42
N SER A 51 3.87 -5.94 -11.39
CA SER A 51 3.49 -6.59 -10.13
C SER A 51 2.34 -5.93 -9.37
N ILE A 52 2.01 -4.64 -9.62
CA ILE A 52 0.79 -4.03 -9.06
C ILE A 52 -0.46 -4.77 -9.57
N LYS A 53 -0.47 -5.24 -10.83
CA LYS A 53 -1.59 -6.02 -11.36
C LYS A 53 -1.76 -7.35 -10.63
N ILE A 54 -0.67 -7.93 -10.11
CA ILE A 54 -0.73 -9.14 -9.27
C ILE A 54 -1.46 -8.83 -7.97
N LEU A 55 -1.19 -7.68 -7.35
CA LEU A 55 -1.89 -7.24 -6.14
C LEU A 55 -3.38 -6.95 -6.41
N GLU A 56 -3.71 -6.29 -7.52
CA GLU A 56 -5.09 -6.04 -7.94
C GLU A 56 -5.86 -7.36 -8.16
N ARG A 57 -5.27 -8.33 -8.86
CA ARG A 57 -5.85 -9.68 -9.07
C ARG A 57 -6.08 -10.45 -7.77
N ARG A 58 -5.26 -10.19 -6.75
CA ARG A 58 -5.38 -10.80 -5.42
C ARG A 58 -6.41 -10.11 -4.53
N GLY A 59 -7.05 -9.03 -4.98
CA GLY A 59 -8.02 -8.28 -4.20
C GLY A 59 -7.40 -7.32 -3.17
N VAL A 60 -6.14 -6.91 -3.37
CA VAL A 60 -5.54 -5.85 -2.55
C VAL A 60 -6.21 -4.51 -2.91
N HIS A 61 -6.63 -3.76 -1.89
CA HIS A 61 -7.16 -2.43 -2.08
C HIS A 61 -6.01 -1.45 -2.29
N ILE A 62 -5.92 -0.84 -3.47
CA ILE A 62 -4.84 0.08 -3.82
C ILE A 62 -5.40 1.49 -3.99
N TYR A 63 -4.94 2.40 -3.14
CA TYR A 63 -5.19 3.84 -3.27
C TYR A 63 -3.99 4.45 -4.00
N LYS A 64 -4.21 5.10 -5.14
CA LYS A 64 -3.16 5.69 -5.98
C LYS A 64 -3.08 7.19 -5.77
#